data_AF-A0A1V4UZY0-F1
#
_entry.id   AF-A0A1V4UZY0-F1
#
_cell.length_a   1.000
_cell.length_b   1.000
_cell.length_c   1.000
_cell.angle_alpha   90.00
_cell.angle_beta   90.00
_cell.angle_gamma   90.00
#
_symmetry.space_group_name_H-M   'P 1'
#
loop_
_entity.id
_entity.type
_entity.pdbx_description
1 polymer ?
#
loop_
_entity_poly.entity_id
_entity_poly.type
_entity_poly.pdbx_seq_one_letter_code
_entity_poly.pdbx_strand_id
1 'polypeptide(L)'
;MNLQRLPSGCPGLDLLLGGGFEAGIITQLYGQSATGKTNIILQLAVQAVARGWRVIFIDTEGFSPERFCQIAGEGAREIASRIMVFEPLNLEQQSSAIRDAARISGEGVGLIVMDSATSLYRAVLEGDDTRAAKRTLATQMAELQEIARRNRIPVVITNQVYMDVEAGQLRPIGGTALEHICKAIICLEKTASGQREARIVKHRSRPEGEKAEFTISAAGVI
;
A
#
# COMPACT_ATOMS: atom_id res chain seq x y z
N MET A 1 4.08 8.46 21.75
CA MET A 1 3.49 9.35 20.72
C MET A 1 2.49 8.53 19.93
N ASN A 2 1.26 8.99 19.73
CA ASN A 2 0.28 8.29 18.88
C ASN A 2 0.34 8.89 17.47
N LEU A 3 0.73 8.08 16.47
CA LEU A 3 0.68 8.48 15.07
C LEU A 3 -0.79 8.45 14.61
N GLN A 4 -1.41 9.61 14.39
CA GLN A 4 -2.79 9.65 13.87
C GLN A 4 -2.84 9.51 12.35
N ARG A 5 -1.89 10.18 11.67
CA ARG A 5 -1.69 10.10 10.22
C ARG A 5 -0.21 10.14 9.90
N LEU A 6 0.19 9.42 8.85
CA LEU A 6 1.55 9.44 8.31
C LEU A 6 1.55 10.20 6.98
N PRO A 7 2.14 11.41 6.93
CA PRO A 7 2.31 12.15 5.68
C PRO A 7 3.23 11.40 4.73
N SER A 8 2.88 11.42 3.44
CA SER A 8 3.68 10.91 2.34
C SER A 8 4.81 11.85 1.94
N GLY A 9 4.75 13.13 2.33
CA GLY A 9 5.71 14.14 1.87
C GLY A 9 5.42 14.69 0.48
N CYS A 10 4.37 14.21 -0.20
CA CYS A 10 3.78 14.86 -1.36
C CYS A 10 2.59 15.72 -0.90
N PRO A 11 2.69 17.07 -0.94
CA PRO A 11 1.65 17.95 -0.41
C PRO A 11 0.26 17.71 -1.00
N GLY A 12 0.17 17.42 -2.30
CA GLY A 12 -1.10 17.15 -2.97
C GLY A 12 -1.78 15.88 -2.44
N LEU A 13 -1.02 14.78 -2.31
CA LEU A 13 -1.52 13.53 -1.73
C LEU A 13 -1.87 13.68 -0.25
N ASP A 14 -1.05 14.40 0.51
CA ASP A 14 -1.30 14.62 1.93
C ASP A 14 -2.55 15.46 2.15
N LEU A 15 -2.78 16.50 1.33
CA LEU A 15 -4.02 17.28 1.37
C LEU A 15 -5.24 16.43 1.03
N LEU A 16 -5.16 15.62 -0.04
CA LEU A 16 -6.22 14.71 -0.48
C LEU A 16 -6.62 13.73 0.64
N LEU A 17 -5.63 13.16 1.34
CA LEU A 17 -5.84 12.21 2.43
C LEU A 17 -6.12 12.89 3.78
N GLY A 18 -6.02 14.21 3.86
CA GLY A 18 -6.27 14.98 5.07
C GLY A 18 -5.18 14.93 6.12
N GLY A 19 -3.95 15.12 5.69
CA GLY A 19 -2.74 15.07 6.50
C GLY A 19 -1.97 13.77 6.36
N GLY A 20 -2.32 12.92 5.38
CA GLY A 20 -1.65 11.66 5.09
C GLY A 20 -2.44 10.40 5.47
N PHE A 21 -1.73 9.27 5.48
CA PHE A 21 -2.28 7.94 5.65
C PHE A 21 -2.75 7.68 7.09
N GLU A 22 -4.04 7.39 7.26
CA GLU A 22 -4.69 7.23 8.56
C GLU A 22 -4.22 5.95 9.28
N ALA A 23 -3.90 6.09 10.56
CA ALA A 23 -3.58 4.97 11.42
C ALA A 23 -4.83 4.17 11.84
N GLY A 24 -4.66 2.86 12.07
CA GLY A 24 -5.78 2.01 12.49
C GLY A 24 -6.62 1.45 11.35
N ILE A 25 -6.28 1.76 10.11
CA ILE A 25 -7.00 1.30 8.93
C ILE A 25 -6.05 0.76 7.86
N ILE A 26 -6.63 0.00 6.93
CA ILE A 26 -5.99 -0.31 5.66
C ILE A 26 -6.36 0.76 4.63
N THR A 27 -5.32 1.33 4.01
CA THR A 27 -5.43 2.17 2.80
C THR A 27 -4.97 1.38 1.59
N GLN A 28 -5.82 1.27 0.57
CA GLN A 28 -5.48 0.63 -0.70
C GLN A 28 -5.12 1.67 -1.76
N LEU A 29 -3.97 1.49 -2.39
CA LEU A 29 -3.56 2.18 -3.61
C LEU A 29 -3.70 1.23 -4.80
N TYR A 30 -4.56 1.56 -5.76
CA TYR A 30 -4.75 0.69 -6.92
C TYR A 30 -4.69 1.46 -8.24
N GLY A 31 -4.28 0.77 -9.31
CA GLY A 31 -4.16 1.37 -10.64
C GLY A 31 -3.33 0.51 -11.57
N GLN A 32 -3.25 0.93 -12.83
CA GLN A 32 -2.43 0.26 -13.86
C GLN A 32 -0.94 0.28 -13.50
N SER A 33 -0.13 -0.49 -14.24
CA SER A 33 1.32 -0.44 -14.09
C SER A 33 1.85 0.98 -14.33
N ALA A 34 2.94 1.32 -13.63
CA ALA A 34 3.61 2.62 -13.73
C ALA A 34 2.76 3.86 -13.34
N THR A 35 1.67 3.69 -12.58
CA THR A 35 0.88 4.81 -12.01
C THR A 35 1.45 5.39 -10.71
N GLY A 36 2.53 4.81 -10.17
CA GLY A 36 3.24 5.36 -9.01
C GLY A 36 3.01 4.65 -7.67
N LYS A 37 2.27 3.54 -7.62
CA LYS A 37 2.01 2.75 -6.40
C LYS A 37 3.26 2.50 -5.54
N THR A 38 4.26 1.81 -6.11
CA THR A 38 5.53 1.50 -5.43
C THR A 38 6.32 2.76 -5.06
N ASN A 39 6.21 3.84 -5.84
CA ASN A 39 6.88 5.11 -5.51
C ASN A 39 6.30 5.75 -4.25
N ILE A 40 4.97 5.75 -4.12
CA ILE A 40 4.28 6.33 -2.97
C ILE A 40 4.63 5.54 -1.70
N ILE A 41 4.57 4.21 -1.73
CA ILE A 41 4.83 3.40 -0.53
C ILE A 41 6.32 3.40 -0.11
N LEU A 42 7.26 3.46 -1.06
CA LEU A 42 8.69 3.62 -0.75
C LEU A 42 8.94 4.98 -0.09
N GLN A 43 8.36 6.04 -0.63
CA GLN A 43 8.44 7.37 -0.01
C GLN A 43 7.79 7.38 1.37
N LEU A 44 6.65 6.71 1.54
CA LEU A 44 5.99 6.59 2.83
C LEU A 44 6.87 5.86 3.86
N ALA A 45 7.61 4.82 3.44
CA ALA A 45 8.57 4.13 4.29
C ALA A 45 9.71 5.06 4.74
N VAL A 46 10.28 5.84 3.81
CA VAL A 46 11.29 6.88 4.12
C VAL A 46 10.73 7.90 5.12
N GLN A 47 9.51 8.39 4.90
CA GLN A 47 8.84 9.35 5.78
C GLN A 47 8.54 8.78 7.18
N ALA A 48 8.19 7.50 7.29
CA ALA A 48 8.00 6.84 8.58
C ALA A 48 9.32 6.79 9.37
N VAL A 49 10.39 6.35 8.72
CA VAL A 49 11.72 6.25 9.34
C VAL A 49 12.27 7.61 9.75
N ALA A 50 12.12 8.63 8.92
CA ALA A 50 12.49 10.01 9.23
C ALA A 50 11.78 10.55 10.48
N ARG A 51 10.61 10.01 10.83
CA ARG A 51 9.84 10.33 12.05
C ARG A 51 10.17 9.42 13.24
N GLY A 52 11.21 8.59 13.12
CA GLY A 52 11.71 7.72 14.18
C GLY A 52 11.06 6.34 14.24
N TRP A 53 10.19 5.98 13.31
CA TRP A 53 9.48 4.70 13.30
C TRP A 53 10.25 3.60 12.57
N ARG A 54 9.96 2.35 12.91
CA ARG A 54 10.33 1.18 12.09
C ARG A 54 9.24 0.89 11.07
N VAL A 55 9.63 0.26 9.95
CA VAL A 55 8.70 -0.12 8.87
C VAL A 55 8.79 -1.62 8.66
N ILE A 56 7.63 -2.25 8.45
CA ILE A 56 7.56 -3.61 7.91
C ILE A 56 7.11 -3.49 6.46
N PHE A 57 7.84 -4.12 5.56
CA PHE A 57 7.56 -4.12 4.13
C PHE A 57 7.41 -5.57 3.67
N ILE A 58 6.22 -5.95 3.22
CA ILE A 58 5.94 -7.28 2.67
C ILE A 58 5.87 -7.13 1.15
N ASP A 59 6.88 -7.62 0.45
CA ASP A 59 7.06 -7.41 -0.99
C ASP A 59 6.92 -8.71 -1.78
N THR A 60 6.07 -8.70 -2.80
CA THR A 60 5.81 -9.82 -3.71
C THR A 60 6.12 -9.47 -5.17
N GLU A 61 6.42 -8.21 -5.48
CA GLU A 61 6.67 -7.73 -6.86
C GLU A 61 8.16 -7.44 -7.15
N GLY A 62 9.02 -7.45 -6.12
CA GLY A 62 10.45 -7.19 -6.22
C GLY A 62 10.84 -5.80 -5.73
N PHE A 63 11.34 -5.72 -4.49
CA PHE A 63 11.83 -4.48 -3.90
C PHE A 63 13.05 -3.98 -4.70
N SER A 64 13.02 -2.73 -5.17
CA SER A 64 14.15 -2.13 -5.91
C SER A 64 15.04 -1.29 -4.97
N PRO A 65 16.26 -1.76 -4.63
CA PRO A 65 17.18 -0.98 -3.79
C PRO A 65 17.61 0.32 -4.47
N GLU A 66 17.78 0.30 -5.79
CA GLU A 66 18.13 1.49 -6.57
C GLU A 66 17.05 2.57 -6.42
N ARG A 67 15.77 2.20 -6.62
CA ARG A 67 14.69 3.16 -6.48
C ARG A 67 14.53 3.65 -5.05
N PHE A 68 14.70 2.76 -4.08
CA PHE A 68 14.70 3.14 -2.66
C PHE A 68 15.80 4.17 -2.37
N CYS A 69 17.03 3.94 -2.82
CA CYS A 69 18.15 4.86 -2.62
C CYS A 69 17.90 6.23 -3.28
N GLN A 70 17.29 6.27 -4.46
CA GLN A 70 16.92 7.53 -5.11
C GLN A 70 15.94 8.36 -4.27
N ILE A 71 14.94 7.72 -3.67
CA ILE A 71 13.92 8.38 -2.84
C ILE A 71 14.48 8.74 -1.44
N ALA A 72 15.26 7.83 -0.85
CA ALA A 72 15.82 8.01 0.48
C ALA A 72 16.97 9.04 0.50
N GLY A 73 17.65 9.23 -0.63
CA GLY A 73 18.74 10.19 -0.77
C GLY A 73 19.92 9.90 0.14
N GLU A 74 20.56 10.95 0.64
CA GLU A 74 21.64 10.85 1.62
C GLU A 74 21.09 10.24 2.92
N GLY A 75 21.70 9.14 3.38
CA GLY A 75 21.23 8.39 4.54
C GLY A 75 20.41 7.14 4.23
N ALA A 76 20.27 6.77 2.94
CA ALA A 76 19.56 5.55 2.53
C ALA A 76 19.94 4.29 3.35
N ARG A 77 21.23 4.12 3.68
CA ARG A 77 21.72 2.98 4.49
C ARG A 77 21.18 3.01 5.92
N GLU A 78 21.15 4.18 6.56
CA GLU A 78 20.59 4.33 7.90
C GLU A 78 19.08 4.10 7.88
N ILE A 79 18.39 4.65 6.88
CA ILE A 79 16.95 4.47 6.71
C ILE A 79 16.62 2.98 6.51
N ALA A 80 17.35 2.29 5.62
CA ALA A 80 17.19 0.87 5.34
C ALA A 80 17.35 0.00 6.60
N SER A 81 18.23 0.39 7.54
CA SER A 81 18.43 -0.37 8.80
C SER A 81 17.19 -0.44 9.70
N ARG A 82 16.17 0.41 9.45
CA ARG A 82 14.91 0.46 10.18
C ARG A 82 13.73 -0.12 9.40
N ILE A 83 13.98 -0.68 8.22
CA ILE A 83 12.98 -1.32 7.36
C ILE A 83 13.22 -2.83 7.38
N MET A 84 12.24 -3.60 7.83
CA MET A 84 12.25 -5.05 7.74
C MET A 84 11.48 -5.48 6.51
N VAL A 85 12.16 -6.18 5.59
CA VAL A 85 11.56 -6.65 4.33
C VAL A 85 11.29 -8.15 4.41
N PHE A 86 10.07 -8.55 4.06
CA PHE A 86 9.65 -9.93 3.86
C PHE A 86 9.35 -10.13 2.37
N GLU A 87 9.92 -11.15 1.75
CA GLU A 87 9.73 -11.43 0.31
C GLU A 87 9.04 -12.79 0.08
N PRO A 88 7.73 -12.91 0.39
CA PRO A 88 7.02 -14.17 0.19
C PRO A 88 6.84 -14.51 -1.29
N LEU A 89 7.12 -15.77 -1.64
CA LEU A 89 7.02 -16.29 -3.01
C LEU A 89 5.68 -16.99 -3.30
N ASN A 90 4.85 -17.21 -2.28
CA ASN A 90 3.55 -17.87 -2.40
C ASN A 90 2.59 -17.46 -1.27
N LEU A 91 1.32 -17.86 -1.38
CA LEU A 91 0.26 -17.47 -0.44
C LEU A 91 0.49 -17.95 1.00
N GLU A 92 1.14 -19.10 1.18
CA GLU A 92 1.46 -19.63 2.51
C GLU A 92 2.54 -18.78 3.19
N GLN A 93 3.63 -18.46 2.46
CA GLN A 93 4.67 -17.57 2.92
C GLN A 93 4.14 -16.16 3.20
N GLN A 94 3.23 -15.64 2.35
CA GLN A 94 2.58 -14.36 2.61
C GLN A 94 1.78 -14.38 3.91
N SER A 95 1.03 -15.47 4.16
CA SER A 95 0.32 -15.65 5.43
C SER A 95 1.28 -15.72 6.62
N SER A 96 2.44 -16.37 6.47
CA SER A 96 3.47 -16.39 7.51
C SER A 96 4.05 -15.00 7.77
N ALA A 97 4.38 -14.25 6.72
CA ALA A 97 4.92 -12.89 6.83
C ALA A 97 3.94 -11.94 7.55
N ILE A 98 2.63 -12.05 7.30
CA ILE A 98 1.61 -11.27 8.02
C ILE A 98 1.57 -11.65 9.50
N ARG A 99 1.64 -12.95 9.83
CA ARG A 99 1.69 -13.40 11.23
C ARG A 99 2.96 -12.94 11.95
N ASP A 100 4.10 -12.97 11.27
CA ASP A 100 5.35 -12.47 11.82
C ASP A 100 5.29 -10.95 12.03
N ALA A 101 4.75 -10.21 11.05
CA ALA A 101 4.49 -8.78 11.19
C ALA A 101 3.56 -8.48 12.38
N ALA A 102 2.55 -9.32 12.63
CA ALA A 102 1.67 -9.19 13.78
C ALA A 102 2.42 -9.30 15.11
N ARG A 103 3.43 -10.19 15.20
CA ARG A 103 4.23 -10.40 16.43
C ARG A 103 5.12 -9.20 16.74
N ILE A 104 5.76 -8.63 15.73
CA ILE A 104 6.75 -7.54 15.91
C ILE A 104 6.16 -6.13 15.78
N SER A 105 4.90 -6.00 15.36
CA SER A 105 4.22 -4.71 15.18
C SER A 105 4.16 -3.81 16.43
N GLY A 106 4.36 -4.36 17.62
CA GLY A 106 4.44 -3.60 18.88
C GLY A 106 5.80 -2.94 19.15
N GLU A 107 6.84 -3.25 18.38
CA GLU A 107 8.23 -2.85 18.66
C GLU A 107 8.64 -1.52 18.01
N GLY A 108 7.82 -0.47 18.16
CA GLY A 108 8.09 0.85 17.56
C GLY A 108 7.89 0.90 16.05
N VAL A 109 7.08 -0.02 15.49
CA VAL A 109 6.65 0.02 14.10
C VAL A 109 5.61 1.13 13.92
N GLY A 110 5.75 1.93 12.87
CA GLY A 110 4.84 3.03 12.54
C GLY A 110 4.20 2.90 11.16
N LEU A 111 4.51 1.85 10.40
CA LEU A 111 3.96 1.57 9.08
C LEU A 111 4.13 0.09 8.74
N ILE A 112 3.09 -0.49 8.15
CA ILE A 112 3.19 -1.76 7.41
C ILE A 112 2.79 -1.52 5.96
N VAL A 113 3.62 -1.98 5.03
CA VAL A 113 3.37 -1.97 3.59
C VAL A 113 3.22 -3.40 3.08
N MET A 114 2.30 -3.61 2.15
CA MET A 114 2.21 -4.84 1.34
C MET A 114 2.20 -4.48 -0.16
N ASP A 115 3.29 -4.76 -0.88
CA ASP A 115 3.46 -4.50 -2.32
C ASP A 115 3.69 -5.80 -3.10
N SER A 116 2.71 -6.43 -3.73
CA SER A 116 1.28 -6.12 -3.71
C SER A 116 0.49 -7.23 -3.03
N ALA A 117 -0.71 -6.87 -2.57
CA ALA A 117 -1.61 -7.84 -1.94
C ALA A 117 -2.16 -8.88 -2.94
N THR A 118 -1.98 -8.68 -4.25
CA THR A 118 -2.75 -9.37 -5.30
C THR A 118 -1.94 -10.04 -6.40
N SER A 119 -0.63 -9.79 -6.50
CA SER A 119 0.26 -10.40 -7.50
C SER A 119 0.19 -11.94 -7.43
N LEU A 120 0.34 -12.49 -6.22
CA LEU A 120 0.25 -13.94 -5.95
C LEU A 120 -1.16 -14.50 -6.19
N TYR A 121 -2.19 -13.67 -6.11
CA TYR A 121 -3.56 -14.08 -6.40
C TYR A 121 -3.87 -14.08 -7.89
N ARG A 122 -3.25 -13.23 -8.70
CA ARG A 122 -3.43 -13.27 -10.16
C ARG A 122 -2.98 -14.61 -10.73
N ALA A 123 -1.81 -15.09 -10.31
CA ALA A 123 -1.31 -16.41 -10.71
C ALA A 123 -2.28 -17.55 -10.35
N VAL A 124 -3.06 -17.39 -9.27
CA VAL A 124 -4.06 -18.39 -8.83
C VAL A 124 -5.42 -18.17 -9.50
N LEU A 125 -5.76 -16.94 -9.90
CA LEU A 125 -7.03 -16.60 -10.56
C LEU A 125 -7.10 -17.07 -12.02
N GLU A 126 -5.98 -17.44 -12.62
CA GLU A 126 -5.92 -18.09 -13.94
C GLU A 126 -6.23 -19.61 -13.87
N GLY A 127 -6.46 -20.17 -12.67
CA GLY A 127 -6.83 -21.57 -12.45
C GLY A 127 -8.25 -21.78 -11.88
N ASP A 128 -8.66 -23.04 -11.72
CA ASP A 128 -10.03 -23.43 -11.35
C ASP A 128 -10.45 -23.07 -9.91
N ASP A 129 -9.52 -22.89 -8.96
CA ASP A 129 -9.84 -22.64 -7.53
C ASP A 129 -9.75 -21.16 -7.12
N THR A 130 -10.46 -20.32 -7.87
CA THR A 130 -10.55 -18.86 -7.59
C THR A 130 -11.21 -18.54 -6.23
N ARG A 131 -12.00 -19.47 -5.66
CA ARG A 131 -12.75 -19.25 -4.41
C ARG A 131 -11.87 -19.42 -3.18
N ALA A 132 -11.05 -20.48 -3.11
CA ALA A 132 -10.14 -20.66 -1.98
C ALA A 132 -9.15 -19.48 -1.88
N ALA A 133 -8.62 -19.03 -3.02
CA ALA A 133 -7.73 -17.89 -3.09
C ALA A 133 -8.40 -16.61 -2.52
N LYS A 134 -9.61 -16.28 -2.97
CA LYS A 134 -10.38 -15.12 -2.45
C LYS A 134 -10.62 -15.20 -0.94
N ARG A 135 -10.89 -16.40 -0.40
CA ARG A 135 -11.06 -16.60 1.05
C ARG A 135 -9.76 -16.35 1.80
N THR A 136 -8.64 -16.89 1.33
CA THR A 136 -7.32 -16.65 1.92
C THR A 136 -6.98 -15.16 1.93
N LEU A 137 -7.25 -14.44 0.82
CA LEU A 137 -7.06 -12.99 0.76
C LEU A 137 -7.88 -12.27 1.82
N ALA A 138 -9.17 -12.61 1.95
CA ALA A 138 -10.04 -12.00 2.96
C ALA A 138 -9.52 -12.23 4.38
N THR A 139 -9.03 -13.42 4.70
CA THR A 139 -8.42 -13.75 6.01
C THR A 139 -7.18 -12.90 6.25
N GLN A 140 -6.26 -12.84 5.28
CA GLN A 140 -5.04 -12.03 5.38
C GLN A 140 -5.33 -10.54 5.58
N MET A 141 -6.33 -10.01 4.87
CA MET A 141 -6.76 -8.61 5.02
C MET A 141 -7.40 -8.36 6.39
N ALA A 142 -8.13 -9.34 6.94
CA ALA A 142 -8.67 -9.25 8.29
C ALA A 142 -7.56 -9.21 9.35
N GLU A 143 -6.53 -10.06 9.21
CA GLU A 143 -5.34 -10.06 10.08
C GLU A 143 -4.61 -8.71 10.03
N LEU A 144 -4.34 -8.18 8.84
CA LEU A 144 -3.74 -6.85 8.68
C LEU A 144 -4.59 -5.73 9.31
N GLN A 145 -5.92 -5.81 9.18
CA GLN A 145 -6.83 -4.82 9.75
C GLN A 145 -6.85 -4.89 11.29
N GLU A 146 -6.70 -6.08 11.87
CA GLU A 146 -6.51 -6.26 13.31
C GLU A 146 -5.19 -5.63 13.76
N ILE A 147 -4.09 -5.92 13.08
CA ILE A 147 -2.76 -5.34 13.37
C ILE A 147 -2.81 -3.82 13.32
N ALA A 148 -3.43 -3.25 12.28
CA ALA A 148 -3.59 -1.81 12.13
C ALA A 148 -4.29 -1.19 13.35
N ARG A 149 -5.44 -1.75 13.75
CA ARG A 149 -6.25 -1.24 14.87
C ARG A 149 -5.57 -1.39 16.21
N ARG A 150 -5.03 -2.59 16.47
CA ARG A 150 -4.42 -2.92 17.76
C ARG A 150 -3.22 -2.03 18.04
N ASN A 151 -2.37 -1.81 17.04
CA ASN A 151 -1.15 -1.03 17.19
C ASN A 151 -1.32 0.45 16.84
N ARG A 152 -2.49 0.86 16.31
CA ARG A 152 -2.77 2.22 15.81
C ARG A 152 -1.69 2.69 14.84
N ILE A 153 -1.45 1.88 13.81
CA ILE A 153 -0.51 2.19 12.72
C ILE A 153 -1.22 2.18 11.37
N PRO A 154 -0.76 2.98 10.40
CA PRO A 154 -1.21 2.87 9.02
C PRO A 154 -0.74 1.53 8.42
N VAL A 155 -1.66 0.86 7.73
CA VAL A 155 -1.33 -0.25 6.84
C VAL A 155 -1.67 0.18 5.42
N VAL A 156 -0.71 0.05 4.50
CA VAL A 156 -0.90 0.43 3.10
C VAL A 156 -0.66 -0.78 2.22
N ILE A 157 -1.64 -1.08 1.37
CA ILE A 157 -1.53 -2.16 0.38
C ILE A 157 -1.57 -1.56 -1.02
N THR A 158 -0.81 -2.16 -1.93
CA THR A 158 -0.96 -1.90 -3.36
C THR A 158 -1.76 -3.01 -4.02
N ASN A 159 -2.45 -2.64 -5.09
CA ASN A 159 -3.26 -3.55 -5.87
C ASN A 159 -3.21 -3.17 -7.36
N GLN A 160 -3.31 -4.14 -8.24
CA GLN A 160 -3.39 -3.92 -9.69
C GLN A 160 -4.85 -3.95 -10.14
N VAL A 161 -5.16 -3.25 -11.23
CA VAL A 161 -6.46 -3.38 -11.91
C VAL A 161 -6.43 -4.53 -12.91
N TYR A 162 -7.59 -5.14 -13.14
CA TYR A 162 -7.83 -6.02 -14.28
C TYR A 162 -9.01 -5.49 -15.09
N MET A 163 -9.09 -5.90 -16.36
CA MET A 163 -10.22 -5.60 -17.21
C MET A 163 -11.36 -6.58 -16.90
N ASP A 164 -12.47 -6.10 -16.34
CA ASP A 164 -13.69 -6.89 -16.27
C ASP A 164 -14.33 -6.91 -17.66
N VAL A 165 -14.23 -8.05 -18.36
CA VAL A 165 -14.68 -8.20 -19.75
C VAL A 165 -16.21 -8.10 -19.86
N GLU A 166 -16.94 -8.50 -18.82
CA GLU A 166 -18.41 -8.44 -18.79
C GLU A 166 -18.91 -7.01 -18.54
N ALA A 167 -18.27 -6.30 -17.60
CA ALA A 167 -18.66 -4.93 -17.24
C ALA A 167 -18.01 -3.85 -18.13
N GLY A 168 -16.99 -4.19 -18.91
CA GLY A 168 -16.20 -3.22 -19.69
C GLY A 168 -15.47 -2.19 -18.82
N GLN A 169 -15.25 -2.47 -17.53
CA GLN A 169 -14.70 -1.53 -16.56
C GLN A 169 -13.46 -2.09 -15.84
N LEU A 170 -12.48 -1.23 -15.56
CA LEU A 170 -11.31 -1.60 -14.78
C LEU A 170 -11.71 -1.80 -13.32
N ARG A 171 -11.48 -2.99 -12.77
CA ARG A 171 -11.78 -3.30 -11.37
C ARG A 171 -10.52 -3.68 -10.61
N PRO A 172 -10.40 -3.31 -9.33
CA PRO A 172 -9.33 -3.80 -8.47
C PRO A 172 -9.49 -5.29 -8.19
N ILE A 173 -8.38 -6.01 -8.06
CA ILE A 173 -8.40 -7.44 -7.72
C ILE A 173 -8.82 -7.63 -6.26
N GLY A 174 -9.69 -8.59 -5.95
CA GLY A 174 -10.10 -8.91 -4.57
C GLY A 174 -11.58 -8.69 -4.24
N GLY A 175 -12.32 -7.99 -5.11
CA GLY A 175 -13.78 -7.84 -5.02
C GLY A 175 -14.28 -7.13 -3.76
N THR A 176 -15.55 -7.32 -3.44
CA THR A 176 -16.27 -6.59 -2.37
C THR A 176 -15.66 -6.79 -0.98
N ALA A 177 -15.06 -7.95 -0.70
CA ALA A 177 -14.43 -8.22 0.59
C ALA A 177 -13.27 -7.24 0.88
N LEU A 178 -12.39 -7.05 -0.11
CA LEU A 178 -11.27 -6.12 0.01
C LEU A 178 -11.77 -4.67 0.11
N GLU A 179 -12.77 -4.31 -0.69
CA GLU A 179 -13.41 -3.00 -0.63
C GLU A 179 -14.03 -2.71 0.73
N HIS A 180 -14.67 -3.69 1.38
CA HIS A 180 -15.26 -3.52 2.71
C HIS A 180 -14.21 -3.35 3.81
N ILE A 181 -13.12 -4.12 3.76
CA ILE A 181 -12.05 -4.07 4.75
C ILE A 181 -11.29 -2.76 4.65
N CYS A 182 -10.87 -2.35 3.45
CA CYS A 182 -10.16 -1.10 3.21
C CYS A 182 -11.06 0.11 3.56
N LYS A 183 -10.56 1.03 4.39
CA LYS A 183 -11.32 2.22 4.80
C LYS A 183 -10.95 3.48 4.02
N ALA A 184 -9.83 3.42 3.31
CA ALA A 184 -9.47 4.36 2.26
C ALA A 184 -9.07 3.57 1.00
N ILE A 185 -9.58 3.98 -0.15
CA ILE A 185 -9.27 3.39 -1.46
C ILE A 185 -8.98 4.54 -2.43
N ILE A 186 -7.78 4.55 -2.97
CA ILE A 186 -7.29 5.58 -3.89
C ILE A 186 -6.96 4.94 -5.24
N CYS A 187 -7.58 5.47 -6.29
CA CYS A 187 -7.29 5.11 -7.66
C CYS A 187 -6.14 5.99 -8.18
N LEU A 188 -5.12 5.37 -8.78
CA LEU A 188 -3.99 6.05 -9.38
C LEU A 188 -4.00 5.86 -10.89
N GLU A 189 -3.95 6.96 -11.63
CA GLU A 189 -4.02 6.99 -13.09
C GLU A 189 -2.91 7.84 -13.70
N LYS A 190 -2.59 7.59 -14.97
CA LYS A 190 -1.71 8.47 -15.76
C LYS A 190 -2.58 9.50 -16.45
N THR A 191 -2.23 10.79 -16.34
CA THR A 191 -2.92 11.85 -17.08
C THR A 191 -2.34 11.97 -18.49
N ALA A 192 -3.08 12.63 -19.40
CA ALA A 192 -2.61 12.90 -20.76
C ALA A 192 -1.33 13.77 -20.79
N SER A 193 -1.11 14.60 -19.77
CA SER A 193 0.09 15.43 -19.61
C SER A 193 1.32 14.65 -19.11
N GLY A 194 1.18 13.34 -18.86
CA GLY A 194 2.26 12.48 -18.36
C GLY A 194 2.44 12.53 -16.84
N GLN A 195 1.66 13.35 -16.12
CA GLN A 195 1.59 13.36 -14.66
C GLN A 195 0.82 12.13 -14.14
N ARG A 196 0.67 12.05 -12.82
CA ARG A 196 -0.19 11.07 -12.16
C ARG A 196 -1.34 11.78 -11.45
N GLU A 197 -2.49 11.16 -11.45
CA GLU A 197 -3.66 11.61 -10.68
C GLU A 197 -3.96 10.54 -9.62
N ALA A 198 -4.18 10.99 -8.38
CA ALA A 198 -4.77 10.19 -7.32
C ALA A 198 -6.23 10.65 -7.13
N ARG A 199 -7.19 9.72 -7.18
CA ARG A 199 -8.62 9.96 -6.98
C ARG A 199 -9.15 9.16 -5.79
N ILE A 200 -9.93 9.79 -4.92
CA ILE A 200 -10.64 9.10 -3.85
C ILE A 200 -11.80 8.29 -4.43
N VAL A 201 -11.76 6.98 -4.19
CA VAL A 201 -12.88 6.06 -4.48
C VAL A 201 -13.66 5.78 -3.22
N LYS A 202 -12.96 5.67 -2.09
CA LYS A 202 -13.56 5.49 -0.78
C LYS A 202 -12.71 6.16 0.26
N HIS A 203 -13.33 6.89 1.18
CA HIS A 203 -12.66 7.40 2.38
C HIS A 203 -13.68 7.61 3.49
N ARG A 204 -13.25 7.54 4.75
CA ARG A 204 -14.16 7.68 5.91
C ARG A 204 -14.70 9.10 6.10
N SER A 205 -13.92 10.09 5.69
CA SER A 205 -14.15 11.51 5.99
C SER A 205 -13.89 12.45 4.82
N ARG A 206 -13.50 11.91 3.65
CA ARG A 206 -13.17 12.71 2.47
C ARG A 206 -14.20 12.44 1.39
N PRO A 207 -14.65 13.47 0.65
CA PRO A 207 -15.59 13.29 -0.45
C PRO A 207 -15.03 12.35 -1.53
N GLU A 208 -15.90 11.48 -2.04
CA GLU A 208 -15.60 10.65 -3.20
C GLU A 208 -15.38 11.53 -4.44
N GLY A 209 -14.42 11.13 -5.28
CA GLY A 209 -14.12 11.84 -6.52
C GLY A 209 -13.15 13.01 -6.38
N GLU A 210 -12.77 13.43 -5.16
CA GLU A 210 -11.66 14.37 -4.97
C GLU A 210 -10.38 13.81 -5.58
N LYS A 211 -9.57 14.72 -6.13
CA LYS A 211 -8.37 14.40 -6.92
C LYS A 211 -7.18 15.24 -6.47
N ALA A 212 -6.00 14.68 -6.63
CA ALA A 212 -4.75 15.42 -6.58
C ALA A 212 -3.82 14.93 -7.69
N GLU A 213 -3.16 15.86 -8.36
CA GLU A 213 -2.08 15.54 -9.29
C GLU A 213 -0.75 15.47 -8.54
N PHE A 214 0.13 14.59 -9.00
CA PHE A 214 1.50 14.45 -8.52
C PHE A 214 2.42 13.99 -9.64
N THR A 215 3.72 14.26 -9.49
CA THR A 215 4.76 13.86 -10.43
C THR A 215 5.72 12.88 -9.78
N ILE A 216 6.16 11.88 -10.55
CA ILE A 216 7.24 10.97 -10.12
C ILE A 216 8.56 11.56 -10.60
N SER A 217 9.41 11.96 -9.65
CA SER A 217 10.74 12.51 -9.88
C SER A 217 11.83 11.57 -9.38
N ALA A 218 13.10 11.93 -9.59
CA ALA A 218 14.24 11.20 -9.02
C ALA A 218 14.15 11.13 -7.48
N ALA A 219 13.73 12.23 -6.82
CA ALA A 219 13.62 12.32 -5.36
C ALA A 219 12.33 11.70 -4.79
N GLY A 220 11.51 11.05 -5.62
CA GLY A 220 10.22 10.49 -5.22
C GLY A 220 9.02 11.22 -5.81
N VAL A 221 7.87 11.10 -5.18
CA VAL A 221 6.62 11.76 -5.56
C VAL A 221 6.55 13.18 -4.99
N ILE A 222 6.24 14.14 -5.87
CA ILE A 222 6.07 15.57 -5.57
C ILE A 222 4.69 16.05 -6.01
#